data_AF-A0A1G8X3J4-F1
#
_entry.id   AF-A0A1G8X3J4-F1
#
_cell.length_a   1.000
_cell.length_b   1.000
_cell.length_c   1.000
_cell.angle_alpha   90.00
_cell.angle_beta   90.00
_cell.angle_gamma   90.00
#
_symmetry.space_group_name_H-M   'P 1'
#
loop_
_entity.id
_entity.type
_entity.pdbx_description
1 polymer ?
#
loop_
_entity_poly.entity_id
_entity_poly.type
_entity_poly.pdbx_seq_one_letter_code
_entity_poly.pdbx_strand_id
1 'polypeptide(L)'
;MKNYIIDIASKLLTSQEISEIRKISSNRNNLFSSMLEIDIKIGGAGIHNINIGDTGRYERGDRDIFRPIQYIYAYLKMKPEDFDWVTREIIHMSGLHLESLIKRLFTIRRYPLGQALALPLAKVKLERHLYETLKLVIKPYNNAKHNLEQHKDTHLFDTETALLYYVAVRKTALMLMPITHLYTPSTTWNSVDIEPTNLI
;
A
#
# COMPACT_ATOMS: atom_id res chain seq x y z
N MET A 1 0.95 15.17 -11.20
CA MET A 1 0.46 14.01 -10.40
C MET A 1 0.62 14.25 -8.91
N LYS A 2 1.78 14.77 -8.46
CA LYS A 2 2.08 15.13 -7.06
C LYS A 2 0.93 15.79 -6.29
N ASN A 3 0.44 16.95 -6.74
CA ASN A 3 -0.63 17.69 -6.05
C ASN A 3 -1.88 16.83 -5.81
N TYR A 4 -2.27 16.00 -6.78
CA TYR A 4 -3.42 15.12 -6.65
C TYR A 4 -3.24 14.08 -5.53
N ILE A 5 -2.05 13.50 -5.40
CA ILE A 5 -1.77 12.53 -4.33
C ILE A 5 -1.65 13.23 -2.97
N ILE A 6 -1.13 14.45 -2.92
CA ILE A 6 -1.14 15.27 -1.70
C ILE A 6 -2.58 15.56 -1.27
N ASP A 7 -3.49 15.85 -2.19
CA ASP A 7 -4.91 16.07 -1.89
C ASP A 7 -5.57 14.80 -1.34
N ILE A 8 -5.21 13.63 -1.87
CA ILE A 8 -5.66 12.33 -1.36
C ILE A 8 -5.15 12.13 0.07
N ALA A 9 -3.85 12.30 0.27
CA ALA A 9 -3.22 12.14 1.57
C ALA A 9 -3.85 13.08 2.60
N SER A 10 -4.10 14.33 2.25
CA SER A 10 -4.72 15.33 3.14
C SER A 10 -6.16 14.98 3.55
N LYS A 11 -6.84 14.10 2.81
CA LYS A 11 -8.18 13.61 3.16
C LYS A 11 -8.17 12.35 4.03
N LEU A 12 -7.07 11.59 4.02
CA LEU A 12 -6.99 10.26 4.64
C LEU A 12 -6.00 10.19 5.81
N LEU A 13 -5.06 11.13 5.83
CA LEU A 13 -3.97 11.21 6.78
C LEU A 13 -4.12 12.50 7.60
N THR A 14 -3.70 12.40 8.86
CA THR A 14 -3.53 13.56 9.74
C THR A 14 -2.36 14.42 9.26
N SER A 15 -2.36 15.69 9.63
CA SER A 15 -1.24 16.59 9.34
C SER A 15 0.08 16.10 9.94
N GLN A 16 0.02 15.39 11.08
CA GLN A 16 1.18 14.78 11.72
C GLN A 16 1.74 13.64 10.87
N GLU A 17 0.91 12.71 10.40
CA GLU A 17 1.33 11.61 9.51
C GLU A 17 1.97 12.16 8.23
N ILE A 18 1.37 13.19 7.61
CA ILE A 18 1.94 13.84 6.41
C ILE A 18 3.30 14.47 6.72
N SER A 19 3.44 15.14 7.86
CA SER A 19 4.72 15.73 8.29
C SER A 19 5.79 14.67 8.53
N GLU A 20 5.44 13.56 9.18
CA GLU A 20 6.34 12.43 9.44
C GLU A 20 6.82 11.80 8.11
N ILE A 21 5.90 11.53 7.18
CA ILE A 21 6.22 11.00 5.85
C ILE A 21 7.15 11.95 5.08
N ARG A 22 6.92 13.27 5.16
CA ARG A 22 7.81 14.26 4.52
C ARG A 22 9.23 14.20 5.08
N LYS A 23 9.37 14.10 6.40
CA LYS A 23 10.68 13.96 7.06
C LYS A 23 11.39 12.68 6.61
N ILE A 24 10.69 11.55 6.60
CA ILE A 24 11.22 10.26 6.13
C ILE A 24 11.61 10.35 4.66
N SER A 25 10.77 10.94 3.83
CA SER A 25 11.04 11.16 2.40
C SER A 25 12.17 12.15 2.12
N SER A 26 12.80 12.72 3.14
CA SER A 26 14.02 13.54 3.01
C SER A 26 15.26 12.79 3.51
N ASN A 27 15.11 11.69 4.26
CA ASN A 27 16.19 10.85 4.77
C ASN A 27 16.15 9.44 4.13
N ARG A 28 16.94 9.22 3.08
CA ARG A 28 16.95 7.95 2.33
C ARG A 28 17.56 6.79 3.12
N ASN A 29 18.53 7.05 3.99
CA ASN A 29 19.38 6.02 4.59
C ASN A 29 18.63 5.06 5.53
N ASN A 30 17.52 5.50 6.10
CA ASN A 30 16.71 4.72 7.04
C ASN A 30 15.23 4.63 6.60
N LEU A 31 14.96 4.86 5.31
CA LEU A 31 13.60 4.97 4.79
C LEU A 31 12.79 3.69 5.06
N PHE A 32 13.36 2.52 4.76
CA PHE A 32 12.67 1.24 4.97
C PHE A 32 12.29 1.03 6.45
N SER A 33 13.25 1.16 7.37
CA SER A 33 13.01 1.02 8.81
C SER A 33 11.97 2.02 9.31
N SER A 34 12.04 3.28 8.85
CA SER A 34 11.07 4.31 9.22
C SER A 34 9.66 4.00 8.68
N MET A 35 9.57 3.44 7.47
CA MET A 35 8.29 3.00 6.90
C MET A 35 7.72 1.78 7.61
N LEU A 36 8.57 0.86 8.07
CA LEU A 36 8.17 -0.25 8.91
C LEU A 36 7.59 0.24 10.24
N GLU A 37 8.23 1.22 10.89
CA GLU A 37 7.70 1.83 12.12
C GLU A 37 6.33 2.48 11.90
N ILE A 38 6.13 3.17 10.76
CA ILE A 38 4.81 3.71 10.39
C ILE A 38 3.80 2.57 10.21
N ASP A 39 4.15 1.49 9.52
CA ASP A 39 3.24 0.37 9.29
C ASP A 39 2.82 -0.32 10.60
N ILE A 40 3.77 -0.48 11.53
CA ILE A 40 3.50 -0.99 12.89
C ILE A 40 2.53 -0.06 13.63
N LYS A 41 2.74 1.27 13.58
CA LYS A 41 1.84 2.25 14.21
C LYS A 41 0.42 2.22 13.63
N ILE A 42 0.30 1.96 12.32
CA ILE A 42 -1.00 1.82 11.65
C ILE A 42 -1.71 0.53 12.09
N GLY A 43 -0.95 -0.52 12.40
CA GLY A 43 -1.47 -1.79 12.92
C GLY A 43 -2.15 -2.67 11.85
N GLY A 44 -2.81 -3.74 12.31
CA GLY A 44 -3.45 -4.77 11.47
C GLY A 44 -2.45 -5.52 10.58
N ALA A 45 -2.94 -6.36 9.64
CA ALA A 45 -2.08 -7.20 8.80
C ALA A 45 -1.22 -6.39 7.79
N GLY A 46 0.01 -6.07 8.18
CA GLY A 46 0.99 -5.26 7.45
C GLY A 46 2.35 -5.96 7.37
N ILE A 47 3.36 -5.26 6.82
CA ILE A 47 4.70 -5.84 6.54
C ILE A 47 5.34 -6.48 7.78
N HIS A 48 5.00 -5.98 8.96
CA HIS A 48 5.48 -6.50 10.21
C HIS A 48 4.97 -7.93 10.47
N ASN A 49 3.72 -8.30 10.16
CA ASN A 49 3.15 -9.61 10.53
C ASN A 49 3.66 -10.83 9.72
N ILE A 50 4.77 -10.70 9.00
CA ILE A 50 5.29 -11.76 8.14
C ILE A 50 6.08 -12.75 9.00
N ASN A 51 5.91 -14.05 8.72
CA ASN A 51 6.51 -15.14 9.50
C ASN A 51 7.98 -14.88 9.88
N ILE A 52 8.21 -14.89 11.19
CA ILE A 52 9.52 -14.93 11.81
C ILE A 52 9.85 -16.40 12.08
N GLY A 53 11.00 -16.88 11.60
CA GLY A 53 11.56 -18.17 12.04
C GLY A 53 11.43 -19.36 11.09
N ASP A 54 10.64 -19.30 10.00
CA ASP A 54 10.64 -20.34 8.96
C ASP A 54 10.48 -19.75 7.56
N THR A 55 11.47 -20.02 6.71
CA THR A 55 11.85 -19.25 5.51
C THR A 55 11.04 -19.59 4.25
N GLY A 56 9.73 -19.75 4.38
CA GLY A 56 8.83 -19.93 3.25
C GLY A 56 8.47 -18.59 2.57
N ARG A 57 8.85 -18.39 1.30
CA ARG A 57 8.56 -17.16 0.53
C ARG A 57 7.06 -16.85 0.36
N TYR A 58 6.19 -17.82 0.63
CA TYR A 58 4.74 -17.71 0.45
C TYR A 58 4.01 -18.69 1.37
N GLU A 59 3.55 -18.25 2.54
CA GLU A 59 2.47 -18.97 3.19
C GLU A 59 1.14 -18.53 2.56
N ARG A 60 0.23 -19.49 2.32
CA ARG A 60 -1.12 -19.18 1.84
C ARG A 60 -1.85 -18.22 2.80
N GLY A 61 -1.50 -18.31 4.08
CA GLY A 61 -1.93 -17.41 5.15
C GLY A 61 -1.44 -15.97 5.00
N ASP A 62 -0.44 -15.65 4.17
CA ASP A 62 0.09 -14.27 4.08
C ASP A 62 -0.52 -13.45 2.95
N ARG A 63 -1.51 -14.00 2.24
CA ARG A 63 -2.02 -13.43 1.00
C ARG A 63 -2.62 -12.04 1.16
N ASP A 64 -3.10 -11.71 2.35
CA ASP A 64 -3.75 -10.43 2.65
C ASP A 64 -2.86 -9.46 3.41
N ILE A 65 -1.60 -9.81 3.65
CA ILE A 65 -0.64 -8.90 4.28
C ILE A 65 -0.31 -7.75 3.32
N PHE A 66 -0.37 -6.52 3.83
CA PHE A 66 0.04 -5.33 3.08
C PHE A 66 1.57 -5.21 3.05
N ARG A 67 2.19 -5.80 2.04
CA ARG A 67 3.65 -5.83 1.84
C ARG A 67 4.24 -5.22 0.54
N PRO A 68 3.66 -4.17 -0.08
CA PRO A 68 4.24 -3.56 -1.29
C PRO A 68 5.72 -3.16 -1.17
N ILE A 69 6.13 -2.53 -0.06
CA ILE A 69 7.52 -2.08 0.15
C ILE A 69 8.47 -3.26 0.37
N GLN A 70 8.02 -4.31 1.07
CA GLN A 70 8.85 -5.49 1.32
C GLN A 70 9.25 -6.18 0.01
N TYR A 71 8.29 -6.40 -0.90
CA TYR A 71 8.59 -7.04 -2.18
C TYR A 71 9.67 -6.25 -2.92
N ILE A 72 9.51 -4.94 -2.96
CA ILE A 72 10.43 -4.05 -3.67
C ILE A 72 11.82 -4.10 -3.04
N TYR A 73 11.91 -4.03 -1.71
CA TYR A 73 13.19 -4.09 -0.99
C TYR A 73 13.89 -5.46 -1.13
N ALA A 74 13.17 -6.55 -0.90
CA ALA A 74 13.71 -7.91 -0.92
C ALA A 74 14.09 -8.38 -2.33
N TYR A 75 13.31 -8.04 -3.37
CA TYR A 75 13.61 -8.47 -4.74
C TYR A 75 14.75 -7.70 -5.38
N LEU A 76 14.99 -6.46 -4.96
CA LEU A 76 15.94 -5.58 -5.63
C LEU A 76 17.25 -5.39 -4.85
N LYS A 77 17.40 -5.95 -3.64
CA LYS A 77 18.56 -5.72 -2.75
C LYS A 77 18.91 -4.23 -2.68
N MET A 78 17.88 -3.41 -2.51
CA MET A 78 17.97 -1.98 -2.77
C MET A 78 19.01 -1.28 -1.90
N LYS A 79 19.76 -0.37 -2.52
CA LYS A 79 20.45 0.69 -1.81
C LYS A 79 19.47 1.85 -1.56
N PRO A 80 19.73 2.70 -0.55
CA PRO A 80 18.91 3.90 -0.31
C PRO A 80 18.66 4.78 -1.55
N GLU A 81 19.64 4.81 -2.46
CA GLU A 81 19.63 5.58 -3.71
C GLU A 81 18.64 5.02 -4.76
N ASP A 82 18.30 3.73 -4.67
CA ASP A 82 17.43 3.07 -5.64
C ASP A 82 15.94 3.42 -5.45
N PHE A 83 15.60 4.12 -4.37
CA PHE A 83 14.20 4.32 -3.98
C PHE A 83 13.40 5.17 -4.99
N ASP A 84 14.05 6.17 -5.59
CA ASP A 84 13.40 6.99 -6.62
C ASP A 84 13.02 6.18 -7.87
N TRP A 85 13.76 5.09 -8.14
CA TRP A 85 13.52 4.19 -9.28
C TRP A 85 12.36 3.24 -9.10
N VAL A 86 11.88 3.04 -7.87
CA VAL A 86 10.81 2.06 -7.54
C VAL A 86 9.51 2.71 -7.09
N THR A 87 9.44 4.05 -7.12
CA THR A 87 8.26 4.83 -6.71
C THR A 87 6.99 4.41 -7.46
N ARG A 88 7.15 4.07 -8.75
CA ARG A 88 6.07 3.55 -9.60
C ARG A 88 5.57 2.20 -9.10
N GLU A 89 6.46 1.28 -8.79
CA GLU A 89 6.18 -0.06 -8.29
C GLU A 89 5.47 0.01 -6.93
N ILE A 90 5.87 0.93 -6.04
CA ILE A 90 5.19 1.14 -4.75
C ILE A 90 3.72 1.49 -4.97
N ILE A 91 3.43 2.46 -5.83
CA ILE A 91 2.06 2.90 -6.13
C ILE A 91 1.28 1.77 -6.82
N HIS A 92 1.90 1.08 -7.77
CA HIS A 92 1.27 -0.01 -8.51
C HIS A 92 0.90 -1.18 -7.58
N MET A 93 1.85 -1.66 -6.78
CA MET A 93 1.65 -2.79 -5.86
C MET A 93 0.67 -2.44 -4.73
N SER A 94 0.68 -1.21 -4.24
CA SER A 94 -0.31 -0.72 -3.27
C SER A 94 -1.72 -0.73 -3.87
N GLY A 95 -1.89 -0.21 -5.09
CA GLY A 95 -3.18 -0.24 -5.78
C GLY A 95 -3.67 -1.66 -6.12
N LEU A 96 -2.75 -2.55 -6.49
CA LEU A 96 -3.07 -3.96 -6.75
C LEU A 96 -3.58 -4.68 -5.50
N HIS A 97 -3.05 -4.33 -4.32
CA HIS A 97 -3.55 -4.87 -3.05
C HIS A 97 -5.02 -4.50 -2.84
N LEU A 98 -5.39 -3.22 -3.02
CA LEU A 98 -6.80 -2.78 -2.93
C LEU A 98 -7.67 -3.47 -4.00
N GLU A 99 -7.17 -3.61 -5.22
CA GLU A 99 -7.86 -4.34 -6.29
C GLU A 99 -8.16 -5.78 -5.87
N SER A 100 -7.22 -6.47 -5.24
CA SER A 100 -7.39 -7.84 -4.74
C SER A 100 -8.48 -7.93 -3.66
N LEU A 101 -8.47 -7.02 -2.69
CA LEU A 101 -9.48 -6.95 -1.63
C LEU A 101 -10.88 -6.69 -2.21
N ILE A 102 -11.01 -5.69 -3.08
CA ILE A 102 -12.28 -5.32 -3.71
C ILE A 102 -12.83 -6.45 -4.58
N LYS A 103 -11.98 -7.07 -5.39
CA LYS A 103 -12.37 -8.25 -6.20
C LYS A 103 -12.96 -9.33 -5.33
N ARG A 104 -12.37 -9.56 -4.16
CA ARG A 104 -12.84 -10.59 -3.23
C ARG A 104 -14.14 -10.21 -2.54
N LEU A 105 -14.25 -8.97 -2.05
CA LEU A 105 -15.46 -8.41 -1.45
C LEU A 105 -16.69 -8.54 -2.38
N PHE A 106 -16.46 -8.35 -3.68
CA PHE A 106 -17.48 -8.44 -4.73
C PHE A 106 -17.58 -9.82 -5.37
N THR A 107 -16.71 -10.77 -5.00
CA THR A 107 -16.66 -12.13 -5.57
C THR A 107 -16.47 -12.13 -7.09
N ILE A 108 -15.64 -11.22 -7.60
CA ILE A 108 -15.28 -11.06 -9.02
C ILE A 108 -13.79 -11.34 -9.25
N ARG A 109 -13.41 -11.75 -10.47
CA ARG A 109 -12.00 -12.11 -10.78
C ARG A 109 -11.32 -11.19 -11.79
N ARG A 110 -12.04 -10.72 -12.82
CA ARG A 110 -11.44 -10.15 -14.04
C ARG A 110 -11.44 -8.63 -14.13
N TYR A 111 -12.13 -7.93 -13.23
CA TYR A 111 -12.31 -6.48 -13.33
C TYR A 111 -11.16 -5.71 -12.68
N PRO A 112 -10.47 -4.80 -13.41
CA PRO A 112 -9.60 -3.80 -12.79
C PRO A 112 -10.36 -2.98 -11.72
N LEU A 113 -9.63 -2.41 -10.75
CA LEU A 113 -10.23 -1.69 -9.63
C LEU A 113 -11.30 -0.68 -10.06
N GLY A 114 -11.02 0.13 -11.08
CA GLY A 114 -11.98 1.13 -11.57
C GLY A 114 -13.27 0.54 -12.15
N GLN A 115 -13.18 -0.60 -12.85
CA GLN A 115 -14.37 -1.29 -13.35
C GLN A 115 -15.13 -1.98 -12.22
N ALA A 116 -14.41 -2.54 -11.24
CA ALA A 116 -15.02 -3.14 -10.05
C ALA A 116 -15.85 -2.12 -9.26
N LEU A 117 -15.34 -0.89 -9.08
CA LEU A 117 -16.08 0.19 -8.41
C LEU A 117 -17.22 0.78 -9.24
N ALA A 118 -17.21 0.61 -10.57
CA ALA A 118 -18.32 1.06 -11.40
C ALA A 118 -19.56 0.14 -11.30
N LEU A 119 -19.41 -1.08 -10.77
CA LEU A 119 -20.53 -2.00 -10.57
C LEU A 119 -21.52 -1.43 -9.54
N PRO A 120 -22.85 -1.60 -9.74
CA PRO A 120 -23.85 -1.19 -8.75
C PRO A 120 -23.60 -1.76 -7.36
N LEU A 121 -23.06 -2.98 -7.30
CA LEU A 121 -22.68 -3.68 -6.08
C LEU A 121 -21.73 -2.87 -5.20
N ALA A 122 -20.84 -2.06 -5.78
CA ALA A 122 -19.90 -1.24 -5.02
C ALA A 122 -20.61 -0.22 -4.13
N LYS A 123 -21.68 0.40 -4.61
CA LYS A 123 -22.48 1.36 -3.83
C LYS A 123 -23.31 0.71 -2.72
N VAL A 124 -23.56 -0.60 -2.82
CA VAL A 124 -24.34 -1.37 -1.85
C VAL A 124 -23.43 -1.94 -0.76
N LYS A 125 -22.27 -2.48 -1.13
CA LYS A 125 -21.33 -3.15 -0.21
C LYS A 125 -20.36 -2.21 0.49
N LEU A 126 -20.15 -1.00 -0.04
CA LEU A 126 -19.23 -0.04 0.54
C LEU A 126 -20.01 1.14 1.13
N GLU A 127 -19.61 1.54 2.33
CA GLU A 127 -20.04 2.83 2.87
C GLU A 127 -19.61 3.96 1.93
N ARG A 128 -20.42 5.03 1.87
CA ARG A 128 -20.21 6.15 0.96
C ARG A 128 -18.81 6.75 1.08
N HIS A 129 -18.31 6.91 2.30
CA HIS A 129 -16.98 7.46 2.53
C HIS A 129 -15.89 6.56 1.94
N LEU A 130 -15.93 5.25 2.22
CA LEU A 130 -14.96 4.29 1.69
C LEU A 130 -15.01 4.19 0.16
N TYR A 131 -16.21 4.19 -0.42
CA TYR A 131 -16.39 4.20 -1.87
C TYR A 131 -15.73 5.42 -2.54
N GLU A 132 -15.95 6.62 -1.99
CA GLU A 132 -15.34 7.84 -2.54
C GLU A 132 -13.82 7.85 -2.31
N THR A 133 -13.34 7.38 -1.18
CA THR A 133 -11.90 7.18 -0.91
C THR A 133 -11.25 6.28 -1.96
N LEU A 134 -11.88 5.14 -2.27
CA LEU A 134 -11.37 4.20 -3.27
C LEU A 134 -11.36 4.80 -4.69
N LYS A 135 -12.31 5.68 -5.02
CA LYS A 135 -12.31 6.39 -6.29
C LYS A 135 -11.11 7.33 -6.46
N LEU A 136 -10.67 7.94 -5.37
CA LEU A 136 -9.53 8.85 -5.41
C LEU A 136 -8.22 8.13 -5.74
N VAL A 137 -8.00 6.93 -5.20
CA VAL A 137 -6.75 6.19 -5.40
C VAL A 137 -6.61 5.56 -6.80
N ILE A 138 -7.71 5.41 -7.55
CA ILE A 138 -7.70 4.81 -8.91
C ILE A 138 -6.76 5.55 -9.86
N LYS A 139 -6.78 6.89 -9.85
CA LYS A 139 -6.03 7.66 -10.85
C LYS A 139 -4.50 7.47 -10.70
N PRO A 140 -3.90 7.61 -9.52
CA PRO A 140 -2.49 7.27 -9.29
C PRO A 140 -2.16 5.82 -9.69
N TYR A 141 -2.99 4.87 -9.26
CA TYR A 141 -2.81 3.45 -9.60
C TYR A 141 -2.79 3.20 -11.11
N ASN A 142 -3.77 3.74 -11.84
CA ASN A 142 -3.83 3.61 -13.30
C ASN A 142 -2.64 4.27 -13.99
N ASN A 143 -2.18 5.43 -13.50
CA ASN A 143 -0.98 6.08 -14.04
C ASN A 143 0.27 5.22 -13.81
N ALA A 144 0.46 4.67 -12.61
CA ALA A 144 1.55 3.75 -12.32
C ALA A 144 1.49 2.47 -13.17
N LYS A 145 0.28 2.02 -13.55
CA LYS A 145 0.10 0.82 -14.38
C LYS A 145 0.29 1.07 -15.88
N HIS A 146 -0.15 2.22 -16.40
CA HIS A 146 -0.34 2.41 -17.84
C HIS A 146 0.37 3.64 -18.44
N ASN A 147 0.71 4.66 -17.66
CA ASN A 147 1.31 5.87 -18.22
C ASN A 147 2.81 5.65 -18.45
N LEU A 148 3.25 5.59 -19.71
CA LEU A 148 4.65 5.43 -20.10
C LEU A 148 5.25 6.69 -20.74
N GLU A 149 4.53 7.82 -20.72
CA GLU A 149 4.88 9.06 -21.44
C GLU A 149 5.94 9.91 -20.71
N GLN A 150 6.82 9.29 -19.92
CA GLN A 150 7.87 9.99 -19.18
C GLN A 150 9.14 10.16 -20.02
N HIS A 151 9.85 11.28 -19.84
CA HIS A 151 11.15 11.48 -20.47
C HIS A 151 12.17 10.48 -19.91
N LYS A 152 13.18 10.15 -20.70
CA LYS A 152 14.30 9.31 -20.27
C LYS A 152 14.94 9.88 -19.01
N ASP A 153 15.31 9.01 -18.08
CA ASP A 153 15.98 9.37 -16.81
C ASP A 153 15.14 10.31 -15.91
N THR A 154 13.81 10.26 -16.06
CA THR A 154 12.84 10.94 -15.18
C THR A 154 11.89 9.94 -14.53
N HIS A 155 11.28 10.35 -13.41
CA HIS A 155 10.33 9.54 -12.67
C HIS A 155 8.95 10.19 -12.69
N LEU A 156 7.92 9.38 -12.97
CA LEU A 156 6.51 9.82 -12.91
C LEU A 156 6.08 10.25 -11.49
N PHE A 157 6.72 9.68 -10.46
CA PHE A 157 6.45 9.94 -9.05
C PHE A 157 7.75 10.20 -8.31
N ASP A 158 7.72 11.09 -7.32
CA ASP A 158 8.81 11.25 -6.36
C ASP A 158 8.59 10.36 -5.13
N THR A 159 9.64 10.17 -4.34
CA THR A 159 9.61 9.36 -3.12
C THR A 159 8.51 9.81 -2.15
N GLU A 160 8.40 11.12 -1.86
CA GLU A 160 7.39 11.66 -0.95
C GLU A 160 5.98 11.24 -1.38
N THR A 161 5.68 11.41 -2.66
CA THR A 161 4.40 11.09 -3.27
C THR A 161 4.09 9.59 -3.19
N ALA A 162 5.08 8.73 -3.46
CA ALA A 162 4.91 7.29 -3.36
C ALA A 162 4.64 6.84 -1.92
N LEU A 163 5.33 7.41 -0.93
CA LEU A 163 5.12 7.10 0.48
C LEU A 163 3.78 7.60 1.02
N LEU A 164 3.38 8.83 0.66
CA LEU A 164 2.05 9.36 0.99
C LEU A 164 0.95 8.46 0.43
N TYR A 165 1.10 8.02 -0.81
CA TYR A 165 0.16 7.10 -1.45
C TYR A 165 0.14 5.73 -0.74
N TYR A 166 1.30 5.17 -0.41
CA TYR A 166 1.42 3.91 0.33
C TYR A 166 0.62 3.96 1.63
N VAL A 167 0.82 4.98 2.46
CA VAL A 167 0.16 5.12 3.77
C VAL A 167 -1.35 5.34 3.60
N ALA A 168 -1.76 6.18 2.65
CA ALA A 168 -3.18 6.39 2.33
C ALA A 168 -3.89 5.08 1.92
N VAL A 169 -3.23 4.29 1.07
CA VAL A 169 -3.75 2.99 0.63
C VAL A 169 -3.72 1.97 1.76
N ARG A 170 -2.70 1.96 2.61
CA ARG A 170 -2.63 1.09 3.80
C ARG A 170 -3.83 1.29 4.71
N LYS A 171 -4.15 2.53 5.06
CA LYS A 171 -5.33 2.85 5.90
C LYS A 171 -6.64 2.49 5.21
N THR A 172 -6.72 2.71 3.90
CA THR A 172 -7.90 2.29 3.11
C THR A 172 -8.06 0.76 3.10
N ALA A 173 -6.96 0.01 3.01
CA ALA A 173 -6.98 -1.45 3.06
C ALA A 173 -7.50 -1.95 4.43
N LEU A 174 -7.07 -1.33 5.53
CA LEU A 174 -7.57 -1.64 6.87
C LEU A 174 -9.08 -1.43 7.00
N MET A 175 -9.66 -0.43 6.32
CA MET A 175 -11.12 -0.23 6.30
C MET A 175 -11.85 -1.33 5.51
N LEU A 176 -11.22 -1.90 4.48
CA LEU A 176 -11.81 -2.97 3.65
C LEU A 176 -11.72 -4.35 4.30
N MET A 177 -10.66 -4.57 5.07
CA MET A 177 -10.33 -5.87 5.61
C MET A 177 -11.46 -6.49 6.45
N PRO A 178 -12.08 -5.79 7.43
CA PRO A 178 -13.17 -6.34 8.24
C PRO A 178 -14.41 -6.80 7.46
N ILE A 179 -14.67 -6.20 6.30
CA ILE A 179 -15.84 -6.51 5.46
C ILE A 179 -15.51 -7.49 4.33
N THR A 180 -14.25 -7.88 4.18
CA THR A 180 -13.76 -8.78 3.14
C THR A 180 -13.48 -10.16 3.74
N HIS A 181 -13.73 -11.24 2.99
CA HIS A 181 -13.30 -12.57 3.43
C HIS A 181 -11.77 -12.71 3.29
N LEU A 182 -11.05 -12.98 4.38
CA LEU A 182 -9.58 -13.02 4.36
C LEU A 182 -9.07 -14.45 4.46
N TYR A 183 -8.00 -14.74 3.72
CA TYR A 183 -7.22 -15.96 3.83
C TYR A 183 -6.24 -15.89 5.00
N THR A 184 -5.76 -14.68 5.35
CA THR A 184 -4.91 -14.47 6.51
C THR A 184 -5.70 -14.63 7.80
N PRO A 185 -5.37 -15.60 8.67
CA PRO A 185 -6.06 -15.80 9.95
C PRO A 185 -5.99 -14.55 10.82
N SER A 186 -7.05 -14.25 11.58
CA SER A 186 -7.09 -13.06 12.45
C SER A 186 -6.02 -13.07 13.54
N THR A 187 -5.50 -14.24 13.92
CA THR A 187 -4.39 -14.37 14.89
C THR A 187 -3.10 -13.71 14.42
N THR A 188 -2.86 -13.68 13.10
CA THR A 188 -1.69 -13.00 12.49
C THR A 188 -1.73 -11.48 12.67
N TRP A 189 -2.89 -10.90 12.98
CA TRP A 189 -3.14 -9.45 12.99
C TRP A 189 -2.89 -8.83 14.36
N ASN A 190 -2.97 -9.67 15.39
CA ASN A 190 -2.97 -9.26 16.80
C ASN A 190 -1.62 -9.51 17.48
N SER A 191 -0.66 -10.15 16.81
CA SER A 191 0.70 -10.33 17.32
C SER A 191 1.53 -9.08 17.05
N VAL A 192 1.88 -8.33 18.09
CA VAL A 192 2.73 -7.13 18.02
C VAL A 192 4.21 -7.45 18.35
N ASP A 193 4.54 -8.72 18.57
CA ASP A 193 5.86 -9.13 19.04
C ASP A 193 6.89 -9.17 17.90
N ILE A 194 7.49 -8.03 17.55
CA ILE A 194 8.56 -7.98 16.55
C ILE A 194 9.67 -7.02 16.93
N GLU A 195 10.89 -7.56 17.04
CA GLU A 195 12.12 -6.76 16.99
C GLU A 195 12.41 -6.37 15.52
N PRO A 196 12.59 -5.06 15.20
CA PRO A 196 12.75 -4.55 13.82
C PRO A 196 13.93 -5.14 13.03
N THR A 197 14.88 -5.78 13.71
CA THR A 197 16.16 -6.23 13.16
C THR A 197 16.10 -7.54 12.37
N ASN A 198 15.00 -8.30 12.45
CA ASN A 198 14.90 -9.63 11.82
C ASN A 198 14.07 -9.66 10.52
N LEU A 199 13.65 -8.50 10.00
CA LEU A 199 12.79 -8.39 8.81
C LEU A 199 13.57 -8.20 7.48
N ILE A 200 14.90 -8.29 7.51
CA ILE A 200 15.80 -8.16 6.35
C ILE A 200 16.69 -9.40 6.23
#